data_AF-A0A074ZI45-F1
#
_entry.id   AF-A0A074ZI45-F1
#
_cell.length_a   1.000
_cell.length_b   1.000
_cell.length_c   1.000
_cell.angle_alpha   90.00
_cell.angle_beta   90.00
_cell.angle_gamma   90.00
#
_symmetry.space_group_name_H-M   'P 1'
#
loop_
_entity.id
_entity.type
_entity.pdbx_description
1 polymer ?
#
loop_
_entity_poly.entity_id
_entity_poly.type
_entity_poly.pdbx_seq_one_letter_code
_entity_poly.pdbx_strand_id
1 'polypeptide(L)'
;MRLSKWFSSFGVEKQLILIQLGVLVLSAVIGRYESVIHEFDPYFNYRTTRYMTKEGFYSFHDWFDEMAWYPLGRIIGGTIYPGTLRLMYVKQLLTSVEVSQRLRHSC
;
A
#
# COMPACT_ATOMS: atom_id res chain seq x y z
N MET A 1 15.54 12.72 -12.49
CA MET A 1 15.39 14.06 -13.09
C MET A 1 15.20 14.06 -14.62
N ARG A 2 15.68 13.05 -15.37
CA ARG A 2 15.54 12.98 -16.84
C ARG A 2 14.12 12.55 -17.30
N LEU A 3 13.50 11.64 -16.56
CA LEU A 3 12.14 11.15 -16.81
C LEU A 3 11.05 12.21 -16.62
N SER A 4 11.16 13.07 -15.59
CA SER A 4 10.16 14.12 -15.35
C SER A 4 10.18 15.18 -16.47
N LYS A 5 11.36 15.56 -16.96
CA LYS A 5 11.52 16.48 -18.10
C LYS A 5 11.01 15.87 -19.41
N TRP A 6 11.21 14.58 -19.60
CA TRP A 6 10.68 13.85 -20.77
C TRP A 6 9.16 13.76 -20.72
N PHE A 7 8.60 13.42 -19.57
CA PHE A 7 7.16 13.35 -19.38
C PHE A 7 6.48 14.73 -19.54
N SER A 8 7.10 15.79 -19.01
CA SER A 8 6.62 17.17 -19.17
C SER A 8 6.80 17.74 -20.58
N SER A 9 7.52 17.05 -21.46
CA SER A 9 7.70 17.47 -22.86
C SER A 9 6.47 17.17 -23.72
N PHE A 10 5.53 16.34 -23.25
CA PHE A 10 4.29 16.01 -23.95
C PHE A 10 3.14 16.92 -23.51
N GLY A 11 2.22 17.21 -24.44
CA GLY A 11 0.97 17.91 -24.11
C GLY A 11 0.09 17.09 -23.18
N VAL A 12 -0.79 17.76 -22.42
CA VAL A 12 -1.63 17.17 -21.36
C VAL A 12 -2.48 16.01 -21.89
N GLU A 13 -3.04 16.12 -23.10
CA GLU A 13 -3.83 15.03 -23.72
C GLU A 13 -3.02 13.75 -23.89
N LYS A 14 -1.77 13.87 -24.36
CA LYS A 14 -0.87 12.73 -24.53
C LYS A 14 -0.48 12.12 -23.18
N GLN A 15 -0.29 12.95 -22.16
CA GLN A 15 -0.03 12.48 -20.79
C GLN A 15 -1.22 11.70 -20.23
N LEU A 16 -2.46 12.20 -20.43
CA LEU A 16 -3.67 11.51 -20.00
C LEU A 16 -3.83 10.16 -20.72
N ILE A 17 -3.62 10.12 -22.03
CA ILE A 17 -3.68 8.87 -22.80
C ILE A 17 -2.64 7.86 -22.30
N LEU A 18 -1.41 8.31 -22.00
CA LEU A 18 -0.36 7.44 -21.44
C LEU A 18 -0.74 6.91 -20.06
N ILE A 19 -1.30 7.74 -19.19
CA ILE A 19 -1.77 7.31 -17.86
C ILE A 19 -2.93 6.32 -18.00
N GLN A 20 -3.92 6.62 -18.85
CA GLN A 20 -5.07 5.74 -19.11
C GLN A 20 -4.63 4.39 -19.67
N LEU A 21 -3.72 4.38 -20.64
CA LEU A 21 -3.14 3.15 -21.17
C LEU A 21 -2.42 2.35 -20.07
N GLY A 22 -1.63 3.03 -19.23
CA GLY A 22 -0.95 2.39 -18.09
C GLY A 22 -1.92 1.74 -17.12
N VAL A 23 -2.99 2.44 -16.74
CA VAL A 23 -4.05 1.89 -15.87
C VAL A 23 -4.72 0.68 -16.51
N LEU A 24 -5.04 0.74 -17.81
CA LEU A 24 -5.67 -0.37 -18.53
C LEU A 24 -4.76 -1.59 -18.56
N VAL A 25 -3.47 -1.43 -18.87
CA VAL A 25 -2.50 -2.54 -18.90
C VAL A 25 -2.37 -3.19 -17.52
N LEU A 26 -2.25 -2.40 -16.45
CA LEU A 26 -2.16 -2.94 -15.08
C LEU A 26 -3.46 -3.63 -14.65
N SER A 27 -4.61 -3.05 -14.97
CA SER A 27 -5.91 -3.64 -14.64
C SER A 27 -6.19 -4.94 -15.40
N ALA A 28 -5.65 -5.11 -16.61
CA ALA A 28 -5.78 -6.34 -17.39
C ALA A 28 -5.11 -7.54 -16.71
N VAL A 29 -4.01 -7.32 -15.97
CA VAL A 29 -3.36 -8.38 -15.18
C VAL A 29 -4.26 -8.80 -14.01
N ILE A 30 -4.86 -7.83 -13.33
CA ILE A 30 -5.78 -8.06 -12.21
C ILE A 30 -7.08 -8.72 -12.69
N GLY A 31 -7.57 -8.44 -13.90
CA GLY A 31 -8.81 -9.03 -14.43
C GLY A 31 -8.70 -10.51 -14.80
N ARG A 32 -7.48 -11.06 -14.92
CA ARG A 32 -7.24 -12.48 -15.27
C ARG A 32 -7.20 -13.40 -14.06
N TYR A 33 -6.84 -12.86 -12.90
CA TYR A 33 -6.70 -13.59 -11.63
C TYR A 33 -7.61 -12.95 -10.58
N GLU A 34 -7.88 -13.62 -9.47
CA GLU A 34 -8.61 -12.94 -8.39
C GLU A 34 -7.71 -11.86 -7.75
N SER A 35 -8.29 -10.75 -7.29
CA SER A 35 -7.55 -9.70 -6.56
C SER A 35 -7.09 -10.22 -5.20
N VAL A 36 -5.99 -10.95 -5.20
CA VAL A 36 -5.33 -11.54 -4.03
C VAL A 36 -3.92 -11.00 -3.97
N ILE A 37 -3.37 -10.91 -2.75
CA ILE A 37 -1.98 -10.53 -2.57
C ILE A 37 -1.11 -11.66 -3.13
N HIS A 38 -0.35 -11.33 -4.17
CA HIS A 38 0.63 -12.21 -4.78
C HIS A 38 1.97 -12.05 -4.06
N GLU A 39 2.77 -13.12 -4.06
CA GLU A 39 4.05 -13.22 -3.34
C GLU A 39 3.92 -13.28 -1.80
N PHE A 40 4.97 -13.74 -1.11
CA PHE A 40 5.00 -13.86 0.34
C PHE A 40 5.23 -12.51 1.05
N ASP A 41 6.16 -11.70 0.55
CA ASP A 41 6.59 -10.45 1.21
C ASP A 41 5.45 -9.45 1.49
N PRO A 42 4.48 -9.22 0.59
CA PRO A 42 3.46 -8.20 0.82
C PRO A 42 2.45 -8.59 1.91
N TYR A 43 2.37 -9.86 2.34
CA TYR A 43 1.53 -10.26 3.47
C TYR A 43 1.93 -9.57 4.77
N PHE A 44 3.22 -9.30 4.97
CA PHE A 44 3.70 -8.54 6.13
C PHE A 44 3.17 -7.10 6.11
N ASN A 45 3.21 -6.43 4.95
CA ASN A 45 2.67 -5.09 4.78
C ASN A 45 1.15 -5.05 4.97
N TYR A 46 0.43 -6.08 4.53
CA TYR A 46 -1.00 -6.21 4.77
C TYR A 46 -1.33 -6.38 6.26
N ARG A 47 -0.62 -7.25 6.98
CA ARG A 47 -0.82 -7.50 8.42
C ARG A 47 -0.58 -6.23 9.23
N THR A 48 0.51 -5.53 8.95
CA THR A 48 0.88 -4.28 9.64
C THR A 48 -0.18 -3.21 9.38
N THR A 49 -0.64 -3.05 8.13
CA THR A 49 -1.70 -2.10 7.78
C THR A 49 -3.03 -2.44 8.47
N ARG A 50 -3.35 -3.74 8.58
CA ARG A 50 -4.52 -4.22 9.30
C ARG A 50 -4.45 -3.88 10.79
N TYR A 51 -3.28 -4.05 11.41
CA TYR A 51 -3.07 -3.71 12.82
C TYR A 51 -3.22 -2.20 13.04
N MET A 52 -2.53 -1.37 12.25
CA MET A 52 -2.62 0.09 12.37
C MET A 52 -4.05 0.63 12.17
N THR A 53 -4.81 0.08 11.21
CA THR A 53 -6.20 0.50 10.96
C THR A 53 -7.12 0.15 12.14
N LYS A 54 -6.79 -0.88 12.91
CA LYS A 54 -7.60 -1.36 14.04
C LYS A 54 -7.22 -0.72 15.37
N GLU A 55 -5.93 -0.67 15.67
CA GLU A 55 -5.40 -0.25 16.97
C GLU A 55 -4.94 1.21 17.00
N GLY A 56 -4.82 1.84 15.83
CA GLY A 56 -4.36 3.23 15.68
C GLY A 56 -2.84 3.38 15.58
N PHE A 57 -2.39 4.61 15.32
CA PHE A 57 -0.97 4.90 15.07
C PHE A 57 -0.07 4.75 16.29
N TYR A 58 -0.52 5.23 17.47
CA TYR A 58 0.29 5.18 18.69
C TYR A 58 0.53 3.73 19.15
N SER A 59 -0.52 2.91 19.18
CA SER A 59 -0.42 1.48 19.48
C SER A 59 0.45 0.74 18.45
N PHE A 60 0.41 1.17 17.17
CA PHE A 60 1.25 0.62 16.12
C PHE A 60 2.74 0.97 16.29
N HIS A 61 3.07 2.19 16.72
CA HIS A 61 4.45 2.63 16.93
C HIS A 61 5.15 1.82 18.03
N ASP A 62 4.42 1.48 19.09
CA ASP A 62 4.95 0.68 20.21
C ASP A 62 4.65 -0.81 20.07
N TRP A 63 4.24 -1.25 18.87
CA TRP A 63 3.81 -2.62 18.64
C TRP A 63 4.98 -3.61 18.70
N PHE A 64 4.88 -4.53 19.66
CA PHE A 64 5.70 -5.73 19.76
C PHE A 64 4.93 -6.96 19.25
N ASP A 65 5.48 -7.64 18.26
CA ASP A 65 4.88 -8.85 17.68
C ASP A 65 5.54 -10.09 18.26
N GLU A 66 4.85 -10.73 19.20
CA GLU A 66 5.27 -11.99 19.84
C GLU A 66 5.18 -13.19 18.89
N MET A 67 4.37 -13.11 17.82
CA MET A 67 4.18 -14.21 16.88
C MET A 67 5.33 -14.31 15.87
N ALA A 68 6.11 -13.24 15.71
CA ALA A 68 7.27 -13.21 14.83
C ALA A 68 8.51 -13.65 15.61
N TRP A 69 9.39 -14.45 15.00
CA TRP A 69 10.68 -14.84 15.59
C TRP A 69 10.58 -15.47 16.98
N TYR A 70 9.72 -16.48 17.15
CA TYR A 70 9.64 -17.22 18.40
C TYR A 70 11.01 -17.82 18.79
N PRO A 71 11.48 -17.70 20.05
CA PRO A 71 10.79 -17.13 21.23
C PRO A 71 11.06 -15.64 21.51
N LEU A 72 11.82 -14.94 20.66
CA LEU A 72 12.31 -13.59 20.91
C LEU A 72 11.29 -12.48 20.65
N GLY A 73 10.37 -12.67 19.71
CA GLY A 73 9.48 -11.60 19.25
C GLY A 73 10.16 -10.60 18.32
N ARG A 74 9.42 -9.60 17.84
CA ARG A 74 9.97 -8.48 17.03
C ARG A 74 9.26 -7.16 17.32
N ILE A 75 10.04 -6.11 17.55
CA ILE A 75 9.54 -4.73 17.58
C ILE A 75 9.25 -4.28 16.15
N ILE A 76 8.00 -3.94 15.84
CA ILE A 76 7.58 -3.63 14.48
C ILE A 76 7.64 -2.13 14.20
N GLY A 77 7.15 -1.28 15.12
CA GLY A 77 7.02 0.16 14.84
C GLY A 77 8.34 0.85 14.48
N GLY A 78 9.47 0.38 15.03
CA GLY A 78 10.81 0.89 14.72
C GLY A 78 11.57 0.18 13.59
N THR A 79 11.06 -0.93 13.05
CA THR A 79 11.78 -1.76 12.05
C THR A 79 11.14 -1.78 10.66
N ILE A 80 10.12 -0.95 10.44
CA ILE A 80 9.41 -0.83 9.16
C ILE A 80 9.81 0.47 8.44
N TYR A 81 9.92 0.39 7.11
CA TYR A 81 10.18 1.57 6.29
C TYR A 81 8.99 2.54 6.31
N PRO A 82 9.25 3.87 6.36
CA PRO A 82 8.19 4.88 6.34
C PRO A 82 7.36 4.87 5.05
N GLY A 83 7.83 4.21 3.99
CA GLY A 83 7.03 3.95 2.78
C GLY A 83 5.76 3.15 3.06
N THR A 84 5.82 2.15 3.95
CA THR A 84 4.64 1.37 4.36
C THR A 84 3.66 2.20 5.18
N LEU A 85 4.16 3.14 6.00
CA LEU A 85 3.31 4.09 6.74
C LEU A 85 2.46 4.94 5.78
N ARG A 86 3.01 5.35 4.64
CA ARG A 86 2.26 6.14 3.64
C ARG A 86 1.03 5.39 3.15
N LEU A 87 1.13 4.09 2.90
CA LEU A 87 0.00 3.25 2.49
C LEU A 87 -1.09 3.23 3.58
N MET A 88 -0.67 3.12 4.84
CA MET A 88 -1.58 3.13 5.99
C MET A 88 -2.30 4.47 6.15
N TYR A 89 -1.60 5.59 5.96
CA TYR A 89 -2.20 6.93 5.98
C TYR A 89 -3.23 7.11 4.86
N VAL A 90 -2.95 6.64 3.65
CA VAL A 90 -3.92 6.67 2.54
C VAL A 90 -5.17 5.88 2.91
N LYS A 91 -5.02 4.72 3.55
CA LYS A 91 -6.17 3.93 4.01
C LYS A 91 -7.01 4.65 5.07
N GLN A 92 -6.35 5.32 6.02
CA GLN A 92 -7.03 6.12 7.04
C GLN A 92 -7.82 7.27 6.40
N LEU A 93 -7.24 7.95 5.43
CA LEU A 93 -7.91 9.03 4.67
C LEU A 93 -9.10 8.51 3.87
N LEU A 94 -8.97 7.40 3.14
CA LEU A 94 -10.08 6.80 2.39
C LEU A 94 -11.25 6.42 3.32
N THR A 95 -10.93 5.92 4.51
CA THR A 95 -11.95 5.60 5.52
C THR A 95 -12.63 6.86 6.07
N SER A 96 -11.89 7.98 6.19
CA SER A 96 -12.48 9.27 6.61
C SER A 96 -13.43 9.90 5.57
N VAL A 97 -13.30 9.52 4.30
CA VAL A 97 -14.20 9.96 3.20
C VAL A 97 -15.37 8.96 3.02
N GLU A 98 -15.62 8.11 4.02
CA GLU A 98 -16.68 7.06 4.02
C GLU A 98 -16.58 6.05 2.87
N VAL A 99 -15.44 5.97 2.18
CA VAL A 99 -15.18 4.98 1.15
C VAL A 99 -14.75 3.68 1.83
N SER A 100 -15.74 2.87 2.25
CA SER A 100 -15.52 1.58 2.91
C SER A 100 -15.08 0.49 1.91
N GLN A 101 -13.80 0.49 1.55
CA GLN A 101 -13.17 -0.59 0.79
C GLN A 101 -12.57 -1.66 1.71
N ARG A 102 -12.63 -2.93 1.31
CA ARG A 102 -11.90 -4.01 1.99
C ARG A 102 -10.39 -3.74 1.91
N LEU A 103 -9.67 -3.95 3.02
CA LEU A 103 -8.22 -3.69 3.14
C LEU A 103 -7.40 -4.34 2.02
N ARG A 104 -7.80 -5.53 1.58
CA ARG A 104 -7.12 -6.30 0.51
C ARG A 104 -7.07 -5.57 -0.82
N HIS A 105 -8.09 -4.77 -1.17
CA HIS A 105 -8.09 -4.02 -2.43
C HIS A 105 -7.26 -2.73 -2.36
N SER A 106 -6.85 -2.32 -1.16
CA SER A 106 -6.02 -1.14 -0.95
C SER A 106 -4.53 -1.47 -0.83
N CYS A 107 -4.18 -2.74 -0.66
CA CYS A 107 -2.80 -3.22 -0.50
C CYS A 107 -2.28 -3.81 -1.81
#